data_AF-A0ABD0NUF9-F1
#
_entry.id   AF-A0ABD0NUF9-F1
#
_cell.length_a   1.000
_cell.length_b   1.000
_cell.length_c   1.000
_cell.angle_alpha   90.00
_cell.angle_beta   90.00
_cell.angle_gamma   90.00
#
_symmetry.space_group_name_H-M   'P 1'
#
loop_
_entity.id
_entity.type
_entity.pdbx_description
1 polymer ?
#
loop_
_entity_poly.entity_id
_entity_poly.type
_entity_poly.pdbx_seq_one_letter_code
_entity_poly.pdbx_strand_id
1 'polypeptide(L)' 'LVDLVLKAIMRAMWFSGGFHWVRVKGRPALPSEAPILTMAPHSSYFDAIPVTMTMASIVMKAESKDIPLWG' A
#
# COMPACT_ATOMS: atom_id res chain seq x y z
N LEU A 1 -17.59 -6.01 -2.16
CA LEU A 1 -17.95 -5.44 -0.84
C LEU A 1 -16.76 -5.43 0.11
N VAL A 2 -16.13 -6.58 0.36
CA VAL A 2 -14.94 -6.71 1.24
C VAL A 2 -13.82 -5.74 0.86
N ASP A 3 -13.45 -5.67 -0.42
CA ASP A 3 -12.44 -4.75 -0.94
C ASP A 3 -12.72 -3.28 -0.62
N LEU A 4 -13.97 -2.86 -0.73
CA LEU A 4 -14.39 -1.48 -0.47
C LEU A 4 -14.28 -1.16 1.02
N VAL A 5 -14.70 -2.10 1.88
CA VAL A 5 -14.62 -1.98 3.33
C VAL A 5 -13.16 -1.93 3.79
N LEU A 6 -12.30 -2.81 3.26
CA LEU A 6 -10.87 -2.80 3.55
C LEU A 6 -10.24 -1.47 3.14
N LYS A 7 -10.49 -0.99 1.92
CA LYS A 7 -9.99 0.32 1.46
C LYS A 7 -10.44 1.47 2.37
N ALA A 8 -11.69 1.45 2.83
CA ALA A 8 -12.20 2.46 3.75
C ALA A 8 -11.51 2.41 5.11
N ILE A 9 -11.30 1.22 5.68
CA ILE A 9 -10.59 1.03 6.96
C ILE A 9 -9.14 1.51 6.83
N MET A 10 -8.42 1.08 5.78
CA MET A 10 -7.03 1.50 5.56
C MET A 10 -6.94 3.02 5.38
N ARG A 11 -7.88 3.62 4.63
CA ARG A 11 -7.94 5.06 4.46
C ARG A 11 -8.15 5.80 5.77
N ALA A 12 -9.05 5.31 6.63
CA ALA A 12 -9.32 5.88 7.95
C ALA A 12 -8.08 5.79 8.86
N MET A 13 -7.42 4.65 8.89
CA MET A 13 -6.18 4.44 9.64
C MET A 13 -5.08 5.44 9.24
N TRP A 14 -4.83 5.62 7.93
CA TRP A 14 -3.84 6.59 7.46
C TRP A 14 -4.26 8.04 7.72
N PHE A 15 -5.56 8.32 7.65
CA PHE A 15 -6.09 9.63 8.02
C PHE A 15 -5.79 9.93 9.50
N SER A 16 -6.07 9.00 10.42
CA SER A 16 -5.73 9.11 11.84
C SER A 16 -4.23 9.24 12.10
N GLY A 17 -3.39 8.64 11.25
CA GLY A 17 -1.93 8.80 11.27
C GLY A 17 -1.40 10.13 10.72
N GLY A 18 -2.28 11.07 10.32
CA GLY A 18 -1.91 12.40 9.80
C GLY A 18 -1.74 12.47 8.28
N PHE A 19 -1.90 11.36 7.56
CA PHE A 19 -1.85 11.32 6.09
C PHE A 19 -3.21 11.65 5.50
N HIS A 20 -3.59 12.93 5.62
CA HIS A 20 -4.86 13.41 5.07
C HIS A 20 -4.84 13.47 3.54
N TRP A 21 -3.68 13.71 2.93
CA TRP A 21 -3.55 13.91 1.49
C TRP A 21 -2.36 13.10 0.93
N VAL A 22 -2.64 12.25 -0.04
CA VAL A 22 -1.61 11.52 -0.80
C VAL A 22 -1.68 12.03 -2.24
N ARG A 23 -0.59 12.63 -2.71
CA ARG A 23 -0.53 13.21 -4.06
C ARG A 23 0.24 12.27 -4.98
N VAL A 24 -0.46 11.73 -5.97
CA VAL A 24 0.18 10.93 -7.03
C VAL A 24 0.85 11.88 -8.01
N LYS A 25 2.15 11.66 -8.26
CA LYS A 25 2.88 12.35 -9.33
C LYS A 25 2.85 11.45 -10.58
N GLY A 26 2.45 12.00 -11.71
CA GLY A 26 2.26 11.24 -12.94
C GLY A 26 0.98 10.38 -12.93
N ARG A 27 0.97 9.34 -13.77
CA ARG A 27 -0.16 8.42 -13.93
C ARG A 27 0.25 7.01 -13.42
N PRO A 28 -0.53 6.38 -12.54
CA PRO A 28 -0.35 4.96 -12.22
C PRO A 28 -0.48 4.12 -13.48
N ALA A 29 0.47 3.22 -13.70
CA ALA A 29 0.42 2.27 -14.81
C ALA A 29 -0.79 1.33 -14.65
N LEU A 30 -1.45 1.01 -15.76
CA LEU A 30 -2.47 -0.02 -15.77
C LEU A 30 -1.83 -1.41 -15.57
N PRO A 31 -2.58 -2.41 -15.07
CA PRO A 31 -2.09 -3.78 -15.03
C PRO A 31 -1.61 -4.30 -16.40
N SER A 32 -2.16 -3.82 -17.52
CA SER A 32 -1.67 -4.17 -18.86
C SER A 32 -0.28 -3.60 -19.19
N GLU A 33 0.11 -2.52 -18.52
CA GLU A 33 1.38 -1.80 -18.72
C GLU A 33 2.45 -2.27 -17.71
N ALA A 34 2.03 -2.70 -16.51
CA ALA A 34 2.91 -3.21 -15.44
C ALA A 34 2.24 -4.40 -14.72
N PRO A 35 2.16 -5.58 -15.36
CA PRO A 35 1.28 -6.67 -14.91
C PRO A 35 1.67 -7.37 -13.62
N ILE A 36 2.93 -7.29 -13.19
CA ILE A 36 3.42 -8.16 -12.12
C ILE A 36 4.32 -7.41 -11.11
N LEU A 37 4.94 -6.30 -11.50
CA LEU A 37 6.00 -5.70 -10.70
C LEU A 37 5.97 -4.17 -10.76
N THR A 38 5.41 -3.55 -9.73
CA THR A 38 5.64 -2.14 -9.40
C THR A 38 6.76 -2.06 -8.38
N MET A 39 7.89 -1.47 -8.76
CA MET A 39 9.04 -1.27 -7.86
C MET A 39 9.07 0.17 -7.37
N ALA A 40 9.22 0.34 -6.06
CA ALA A 40 9.54 1.62 -5.43
C ALA A 40 10.73 1.40 -4.48
N PRO A 41 11.68 2.36 -4.36
CA PRO A 41 12.71 2.29 -3.34
C PRO A 41 12.08 2.22 -1.96
N HIS A 42 12.54 1.30 -1.10
CA HIS A 42 12.07 1.21 0.27
C HIS A 42 12.76 2.29 1.11
N SER A 43 11.98 3.21 1.64
CA SER A 43 12.46 4.35 2.44
C SER A 43 11.87 4.37 3.86
N SER A 44 10.71 3.75 4.08
CA SER A 44 10.03 3.73 5.38
C SER A 44 8.88 2.71 5.41
N TYR A 45 8.37 2.35 6.59
CA TYR A 45 7.11 1.62 6.74
C TYR A 45 5.91 2.32 6.08
N PHE A 46 5.97 3.65 5.89
CA PHE A 46 4.95 4.41 5.19
C PHE A 46 4.83 4.08 3.69
N ASP A 47 5.78 3.31 3.13
CA ASP A 47 5.66 2.74 1.78
C ASP A 47 4.43 1.81 1.65
N ALA A 48 3.84 1.37 2.77
CA ALA A 48 2.57 0.65 2.80
C ALA A 48 1.36 1.50 2.36
N ILE A 49 1.40 2.84 2.48
CA ILE A 49 0.30 3.73 2.08
C ILE A 49 -0.12 3.47 0.61
N PRO A 50 0.77 3.60 -0.40
CA PRO A 50 0.40 3.34 -1.79
C PRO A 50 -0.02 1.89 -2.05
N VAL A 51 0.53 0.91 -1.34
CA VAL A 51 0.10 -0.51 -1.46
C VAL A 51 -1.36 -0.66 -1.06
N THR A 52 -1.76 -0.07 0.07
CA THR A 52 -3.13 -0.17 0.58
C THR A 52 -4.16 0.55 -0.31
N MET A 53 -3.70 1.48 -1.15
CA MET A 53 -4.55 2.14 -2.16
C MET A 53 -4.81 1.24 -3.38
N THR A 54 -3.84 0.40 -3.76
CA THR A 54 -3.90 -0.46 -4.95
C THR A 54 -4.35 -1.88 -4.65
N MET A 55 -4.26 -2.32 -3.39
CA MET A 55 -4.44 -3.72 -2.96
C MET A 55 -3.44 -4.67 -3.64
N ALA A 56 -2.26 -4.16 -4.01
CA ALA A 56 -1.19 -4.95 -4.60
C ALA A 56 -0.64 -5.97 -3.58
N SER A 57 -0.19 -7.12 -4.08
CA SER A 57 0.60 -8.05 -3.27
C SER A 57 1.99 -7.47 -3.03
N ILE A 58 2.53 -7.66 -1.82
CA ILE A 58 3.86 -7.20 -1.42
C ILE A 58 4.80 -8.41 -1.35
N VAL A 59 6.03 -8.24 -1.81
CA VAL A 59 7.12 -9.17 -1.51
C VAL A 59 7.84 -8.69 -0.27
N MET A 60 7.80 -9.48 0.80
CA MET A 60 8.46 -9.18 2.08
C MET A 60 9.39 -10.33 2.49
N LYS A 61 10.30 -10.01 3.42
CA LYS A 61 11.17 -11.01 4.05
C LYS A 61 10.34 -12.01 4.85
N ALA A 62 10.75 -13.28 4.88
CA ALA A 62 10.01 -14.31 5.60
C ALA A 62 10.06 -14.11 7.12
N GLU A 63 11.15 -13.52 7.61
CA GLU A 63 11.33 -13.14 9.02
C GLU A 63 10.35 -12.04 9.44
N SER A 64 9.87 -11.26 8.47
CA SER A 64 8.82 -10.26 8.63
C SER A 64 7.41 -10.89 8.66
N LYS A 65 7.25 -12.10 9.20
CA LYS A 65 5.92 -12.69 9.40
C LYS A 65 5.42 -12.48 10.83
N ASP A 66 6.36 -12.39 11.78
CA ASP A 66 6.05 -12.46 13.20
C ASP A 66 5.90 -11.07 13.85
N ILE A 67 6.11 -9.96 13.11
CA ILE A 67 5.83 -8.63 13.67
C ILE A 67 4.30 -8.43 13.72
N PRO A 68 3.72 -8.23 14.91
CA PRO A 68 2.29 -8.36 15.17
C PRO A 68 1.37 -7.32 14.50
N LEU A 69 1.91 -6.41 13.69
CA LEU A 69 1.13 -5.34 13.06
C LEU A 69 1.47 -5.08 11.59
N TRP A 70 2.71 -5.31 11.16
CA TRP A 70 3.20 -4.88 9.84
C TRP A 70 4.02 -5.92 9.07
N GLY A 71 4.29 -7.06 9.69
CA GLY A 71 5.24 -8.03 9.17
C GLY A 71 6.66 -7.76 9.61
#